data_AF-A0A6B2L5A8-F1
#
_entry.id   AF-A0A6B2L5A8-F1
#
_cell.length_a   1.000
_cell.length_b   1.000
_cell.length_c   1.000
_cell.angle_alpha   90.00
_cell.angle_beta   90.00
_cell.angle_gamma   90.00
#
_symmetry.space_group_name_H-M   'P 1'
#
loop_
_entity.id
_entity.type
_entity.pdbx_description
1 polymer ?
#
loop_
_entity_poly.entity_id
_entity_poly.type
_entity_poly.pdbx_seq_one_letter_code
_entity_poly.pdbx_strand_id
1 'polypeptide(L)'
;MGVCFYGTREANNPNDFKNIYIFQDLDVPDAQKILNLENLLKIDFKTEYGYSDNEFAIGDCLWTCSTMFSSCLVKIGSKRIFLFTCEDNPNASNQNMRNFSIQKARDLSELGIVIELFAMNKKGEVFDGTKFYQDIIMVDEEDQNAWNYDATSKFEELRLRLRRKEFKKRSVGRISLVLPNQQEIGVKLYNTVLETKRSSHLPLDAKTNKPVKRITKYICENTASLVMSHQISHAFSYAEEKVVFDHNEMSKIRHISDAQIVLLGFKPRSKLKDYHNITHSIFIYPDEFMVKGSTIAYAALLDRMLALKKIAIVKLIPRSNAMPKLAALLPQAEIKDEEGIQIEPAGFYVVTFPFAGETRHYPLTAPQPKAAPAQVALAKKLVKTLRIKFSSANFENPSL
;
A
#
# COMPACT_ATOMS: atom_id res chain seq x y z
N MET A 1 -6.11 14.76 7.53
CA MET A 1 -7.46 14.33 7.13
C MET A 1 -8.42 15.45 7.48
N GLY A 2 -9.48 15.60 6.69
CA GLY A 2 -10.54 16.58 6.93
C GLY A 2 -11.88 15.91 6.65
N VAL A 3 -12.94 16.45 7.25
CA VAL A 3 -14.31 15.94 7.15
C VAL A 3 -15.22 17.10 6.77
N CYS A 4 -15.91 16.97 5.64
CA CYS A 4 -16.86 17.95 5.14
C CYS A 4 -18.18 17.25 4.83
N PHE A 5 -19.28 17.83 5.32
CA PHE A 5 -20.64 17.41 5.01
C PHE A 5 -21.25 18.36 3.98
N TYR A 6 -22.10 17.81 3.12
CA TYR A 6 -22.88 18.56 2.14
C TYR A 6 -24.36 18.17 2.28
N GLY A 7 -25.25 19.07 1.87
CA GLY A 7 -26.70 18.91 2.06
C GLY A 7 -27.16 19.11 3.50
N THR A 8 -26.36 19.79 4.34
CA THR A 8 -26.73 20.11 5.73
C THR A 8 -27.64 21.34 5.79
N ARG A 9 -28.41 21.50 6.88
CA ARG A 9 -29.16 22.74 7.12
C ARG A 9 -28.21 23.86 7.55
N GLU A 10 -27.26 23.54 8.42
CA GLU A 10 -26.21 24.45 8.82
C GLU A 10 -25.14 24.59 7.74
N ALA A 11 -24.47 25.75 7.71
CA ALA A 11 -23.36 26.02 6.82
C ALA A 11 -22.19 26.60 7.61
N ASN A 12 -21.01 26.04 7.39
CA ASN A 12 -19.76 26.51 7.98
C ASN A 12 -18.62 26.19 7.01
N ASN A 13 -18.22 27.15 6.18
CA ASN A 13 -17.15 26.98 5.21
C ASN A 13 -16.57 28.36 4.83
N PRO A 14 -15.31 28.44 4.39
CA PRO A 14 -14.65 29.71 4.09
C PRO A 14 -15.22 30.46 2.89
N ASN A 15 -16.04 29.79 2.07
CA ASN A 15 -16.62 30.35 0.86
C ASN A 15 -18.07 30.87 1.07
N ASP A 16 -18.60 30.79 2.31
CA ASP A 16 -19.98 31.12 2.67
C ASP A 16 -21.06 30.41 1.83
N PHE A 17 -20.75 29.22 1.28
CA PHE A 17 -21.74 28.44 0.55
C PHE A 17 -22.79 27.85 1.48
N LYS A 18 -24.05 27.90 1.04
CA LYS A 18 -25.15 27.28 1.79
C LYS A 18 -25.04 25.76 1.73
N ASN A 19 -25.54 25.09 2.76
CA ASN A 19 -25.66 23.63 2.82
C ASN A 19 -24.34 22.84 2.84
N ILE A 20 -23.23 23.51 3.12
CA ILE A 20 -21.91 22.88 3.22
C ILE A 20 -21.32 23.21 4.60
N TYR A 21 -20.98 22.16 5.33
CA TYR A 21 -20.45 22.25 6.68
C TYR A 21 -19.11 21.53 6.78
N ILE A 22 -18.05 22.27 7.10
CA ILE A 22 -16.74 21.71 7.43
C ILE A 22 -16.77 21.31 8.90
N PHE A 23 -16.78 20.01 9.17
CA PHE A 23 -16.72 19.46 10.52
C PHE A 23 -15.29 19.45 11.05
N GLN A 24 -14.32 19.10 10.19
CA GLN A 24 -12.90 19.11 10.53
C GLN A 24 -12.09 19.59 9.33
N ASP A 25 -11.27 20.62 9.53
CA ASP A 25 -10.31 21.08 8.54
C ASP A 25 -9.19 20.06 8.27
N LEU A 26 -8.53 20.21 7.12
CA LEU A 26 -7.43 19.35 6.71
C LEU A 26 -6.19 19.54 7.61
N ASP A 27 -5.99 18.59 8.52
CA ASP A 27 -4.82 18.61 9.42
C ASP A 27 -4.45 17.18 9.89
N VAL A 28 -3.35 17.02 10.62
CA VAL A 28 -2.89 15.73 11.14
C VAL A 28 -3.96 15.12 12.07
N PRO A 29 -4.29 13.83 11.93
CA PRO A 29 -5.21 13.17 12.86
C PRO A 29 -4.67 13.20 14.29
N ASP A 30 -5.49 13.62 15.24
CA ASP A 30 -5.19 13.68 16.66
C ASP A 30 -6.27 12.98 17.49
N ALA A 31 -6.01 12.77 18.78
CA ALA A 31 -6.95 12.10 19.67
C ALA A 31 -8.27 12.88 19.83
N GLN A 32 -8.21 14.22 19.78
CA GLN A 32 -9.40 15.07 19.94
C GLN A 32 -10.34 14.96 18.75
N LYS A 33 -9.81 14.96 17.51
CA LYS A 33 -10.61 14.77 16.29
C LYS A 33 -11.26 13.40 16.24
N ILE A 34 -10.59 12.36 16.73
CA ILE A 34 -11.18 11.02 16.85
C ILE A 34 -12.32 11.05 17.86
N LEU A 35 -12.11 11.64 19.04
CA LEU A 35 -13.16 11.79 20.06
C LEU A 35 -14.36 12.58 19.54
N ASN A 36 -14.13 13.64 18.76
CA ASN A 36 -15.19 14.43 18.15
C ASN A 36 -16.02 13.60 17.17
N LEU A 37 -15.39 12.71 16.38
CA LEU A 37 -16.09 11.77 15.50
C LEU A 37 -16.85 10.70 16.29
N GLU A 38 -16.32 10.21 17.40
CA GLU A 38 -17.03 9.29 18.28
C GLU A 38 -18.24 9.95 18.96
N ASN A 39 -18.13 11.22 19.31
CA ASN A 39 -19.24 11.98 19.87
C ASN A 39 -20.32 12.24 18.82
N LEU A 40 -19.94 12.46 17.56
CA LEU A 40 -20.89 12.57 16.45
C LEU A 40 -21.75 11.31 16.29
N LEU A 41 -21.22 10.12 16.59
CA LEU A 41 -21.99 8.86 16.56
C LEU A 41 -23.04 8.78 17.67
N LYS A 42 -22.91 9.57 18.75
CA LYS A 42 -23.83 9.57 19.88
C LYS A 42 -24.93 10.62 19.77
N ILE A 43 -24.68 11.68 18.99
CA ILE A 43 -25.61 12.81 18.84
C ILE A 43 -26.59 12.51 17.68
N ASP A 44 -27.82 13.04 17.79
CA ASP A 44 -28.75 13.00 16.67
C ASP A 44 -28.39 14.06 15.63
N PHE A 45 -27.70 13.63 14.57
CA PHE A 45 -27.24 14.47 13.45
C PHE A 45 -28.34 15.39 12.88
N LYS A 46 -29.60 14.94 12.90
CA LYS A 46 -30.75 15.73 12.41
C LYS A 46 -31.00 17.01 13.22
N THR A 47 -30.75 16.95 14.52
CA THR A 47 -31.05 18.06 15.41
C THR A 47 -29.98 19.15 15.30
N GLU A 48 -28.71 18.74 15.35
CA GLU A 48 -27.54 19.60 15.34
C GLU A 48 -27.27 20.17 13.94
N TYR A 49 -26.97 19.33 12.95
CA TYR A 49 -26.60 19.79 11.60
C TYR A 49 -27.77 19.88 10.63
N GLY A 50 -28.76 19.00 10.81
CA GLY A 50 -29.94 18.89 9.97
C GLY A 50 -29.65 18.45 8.53
N TYR A 51 -30.72 18.16 7.78
CA TYR A 51 -30.67 17.93 6.34
C TYR A 51 -31.39 19.07 5.64
N SER A 52 -30.89 19.48 4.47
CA SER A 52 -31.57 20.46 3.65
C SER A 52 -32.45 19.80 2.59
N ASP A 53 -33.66 20.33 2.46
CA ASP A 53 -34.59 19.96 1.36
C ASP A 53 -34.36 20.82 0.11
N ASN A 54 -33.47 21.82 0.16
CA ASN A 54 -33.20 22.71 -0.97
C ASN A 54 -32.24 22.05 -1.96
N GLU A 55 -32.41 22.32 -3.25
CA GLU A 55 -31.41 21.97 -4.25
C GLU A 55 -30.11 22.75 -3.99
N PHE A 56 -28.99 22.03 -3.94
CA PHE A 56 -27.64 22.59 -3.85
C PHE A 56 -26.76 21.94 -4.91
N ALA A 57 -25.74 22.66 -5.40
CA ALA A 57 -24.83 22.11 -6.41
C ALA A 57 -23.67 21.36 -5.74
N ILE A 58 -23.39 20.13 -6.19
CA ILE A 58 -22.20 19.39 -5.74
C ILE A 58 -20.91 20.15 -6.06
N GLY A 59 -20.90 20.94 -7.13
CA GLY A 59 -19.79 21.82 -7.48
C GLY A 59 -19.36 22.77 -6.35
N ASP A 60 -20.29 23.23 -5.51
CA ASP A 60 -19.96 24.09 -4.37
C ASP A 60 -19.20 23.30 -3.29
N CYS A 61 -19.56 22.03 -3.08
CA CYS A 61 -18.86 21.14 -2.15
C CYS A 61 -17.45 20.81 -2.66
N LEU A 62 -17.33 20.51 -3.96
CA LEU A 62 -16.05 20.27 -4.62
C LEU A 62 -15.14 21.50 -4.55
N TRP A 63 -15.70 22.70 -4.72
CA TRP A 63 -14.95 23.94 -4.55
C TRP A 63 -14.49 24.12 -3.11
N THR A 64 -15.38 23.94 -2.12
CA THR A 64 -14.98 24.00 -0.70
C THR A 64 -13.84 23.04 -0.39
N CYS A 65 -13.89 21.80 -0.90
CA CYS A 65 -12.79 20.84 -0.76
C CYS A 65 -11.49 21.34 -1.40
N SER A 66 -11.56 21.99 -2.56
CA SER A 66 -10.40 22.63 -3.20
C SER A 66 -9.79 23.74 -2.32
N THR A 67 -10.65 24.57 -1.72
CA THR A 67 -10.23 25.63 -0.79
C THR A 67 -9.54 25.02 0.44
N MET A 68 -10.08 23.93 1.00
CA MET A 68 -9.45 23.21 2.12
C MET A 68 -8.05 22.70 1.76
N PHE A 69 -7.84 22.18 0.54
CA PHE A 69 -6.50 21.76 0.10
C PHE A 69 -5.54 22.94 -0.06
N SER A 70 -6.06 24.11 -0.42
CA SER A 70 -5.27 25.33 -0.63
C SER A 70 -4.92 26.04 0.67
N SER A 71 -5.77 25.96 1.70
CA SER A 71 -5.53 26.51 3.03
C SER A 71 -4.59 25.64 3.89
N CYS A 72 -4.33 24.40 3.47
CA CYS A 72 -3.47 23.49 4.22
C CYS A 72 -2.00 23.96 4.19
N LEU A 73 -1.45 24.26 5.38
CA LEU A 73 -0.07 24.74 5.56
C LEU A 73 0.99 23.66 5.34
N VAL A 74 0.60 22.38 5.35
CA VAL A 74 1.51 21.24 5.24
C VAL A 74 1.64 20.81 3.78
N LYS A 75 2.86 20.47 3.34
CA LYS A 75 3.07 19.92 1.99
C LYS A 75 2.37 18.57 1.85
N ILE A 76 1.35 18.52 0.99
CA ILE A 76 0.56 17.31 0.73
C ILE A 76 1.18 16.55 -0.45
N GLY A 77 1.50 15.26 -0.26
CA GLY A 77 2.06 14.41 -1.32
C GLY A 77 1.03 13.86 -2.31
N SER A 78 -0.23 13.68 -1.88
CA SER A 78 -1.35 13.25 -2.72
C SER A 78 -2.64 13.85 -2.20
N LYS A 79 -3.45 14.44 -3.09
CA LYS A 79 -4.75 15.03 -2.74
C LYS A 79 -5.86 14.11 -3.22
N ARG A 80 -6.74 13.69 -2.31
CA ARG A 80 -7.84 12.76 -2.60
C ARG A 80 -9.09 13.21 -1.88
N ILE A 81 -10.23 13.16 -2.56
CA ILE A 81 -11.56 13.40 -1.99
C ILE A 81 -12.28 12.06 -1.99
N PHE A 82 -12.70 11.60 -0.82
CA PHE A 82 -13.54 10.41 -0.68
C PHE A 82 -15.00 10.86 -0.58
N LEU A 83 -15.76 10.66 -1.66
CA LEU A 83 -17.15 11.07 -1.74
C LEU A 83 -18.07 9.90 -1.38
N PHE A 84 -18.75 10.01 -0.23
CA PHE A 84 -19.77 9.05 0.18
C PHE A 84 -21.15 9.58 -0.24
N THR A 85 -21.90 8.79 -1.00
CA THR A 85 -23.26 9.15 -1.42
C THR A 85 -24.12 7.92 -1.68
N CYS A 86 -25.43 8.08 -1.51
CA CYS A 86 -26.44 7.14 -1.99
C CYS A 86 -27.32 7.72 -3.10
N GLU A 87 -27.07 8.98 -3.51
CA GLU A 87 -27.76 9.65 -4.61
C GLU A 87 -26.98 9.47 -5.91
N ASP A 88 -27.62 8.90 -6.94
CA ASP A 88 -26.96 8.51 -8.18
C ASP A 88 -27.04 9.59 -9.27
N ASN A 89 -28.07 10.44 -9.23
CA ASN A 89 -28.28 11.53 -10.18
C ASN A 89 -28.63 12.86 -9.48
N PRO A 90 -27.68 13.45 -8.74
CA PRO A 90 -27.86 14.75 -8.11
C PRO A 90 -28.07 15.86 -9.15
N ASN A 91 -28.93 16.83 -8.82
CA ASN A 91 -29.30 17.96 -9.67
C ASN A 91 -29.89 17.56 -11.05
N ALA A 92 -30.59 16.43 -11.15
CA ALA A 92 -31.20 15.95 -12.39
C ALA A 92 -32.10 16.99 -13.08
N SER A 93 -32.81 17.80 -12.29
CA SER A 93 -33.72 18.86 -12.76
C SER A 93 -32.99 20.06 -13.37
N ASN A 94 -31.75 20.31 -12.96
CA ASN A 94 -31.07 21.59 -13.18
C ASN A 94 -29.72 21.40 -13.90
N GLN A 95 -29.77 21.47 -15.22
CA GLN A 95 -28.61 21.25 -16.09
C GLN A 95 -27.47 22.24 -15.82
N ASN A 96 -27.75 23.47 -15.39
CA ASN A 96 -26.73 24.47 -15.09
C ASN A 96 -25.87 24.06 -13.89
N MET A 97 -26.51 23.58 -12.81
CA MET A 97 -25.81 23.08 -11.62
C MET A 97 -25.00 21.81 -11.92
N ARG A 98 -25.53 20.94 -12.79
CA ARG A 98 -24.84 19.75 -13.26
C ARG A 98 -23.57 20.11 -14.06
N ASN A 99 -23.70 20.98 -15.06
CA ASN A 99 -22.56 21.42 -15.87
C ASN A 99 -21.49 22.11 -15.01
N PHE A 100 -21.90 22.93 -14.04
CA PHE A 100 -21.00 23.55 -13.08
C PHE A 100 -20.23 22.51 -12.24
N SER A 101 -20.92 21.48 -11.74
CA SER A 101 -20.30 20.40 -10.96
C SER A 101 -19.27 19.61 -11.77
N ILE A 102 -19.58 19.30 -13.04
CA ILE A 102 -18.65 18.62 -13.96
C ILE A 102 -17.43 19.49 -14.25
N GLN A 103 -17.63 20.79 -14.50
CA GLN A 103 -16.53 21.72 -14.71
C GLN A 103 -15.62 21.79 -13.48
N LYS A 104 -16.19 21.89 -12.28
CA LYS A 104 -15.42 21.89 -11.04
C LYS A 104 -14.66 20.58 -10.80
N ALA A 105 -15.22 19.44 -11.17
CA ALA A 105 -14.52 18.16 -11.11
C ALA A 105 -13.30 18.12 -12.06
N ARG A 106 -13.41 18.70 -13.27
CA ARG A 106 -12.28 18.84 -14.20
C ARG A 106 -11.21 19.78 -13.65
N ASP A 107 -11.60 20.93 -13.11
CA ASP A 107 -10.68 21.87 -12.44
C ASP A 107 -9.89 21.14 -11.33
N LEU A 108 -10.56 20.32 -10.52
CA LEU A 108 -9.91 19.52 -9.47
C LEU A 108 -8.91 18.51 -10.03
N SER A 109 -9.26 17.84 -11.13
CA SER A 109 -8.37 16.90 -11.80
C SER A 109 -7.11 17.59 -12.33
N GLU A 110 -7.23 18.78 -12.92
CA GLU A 110 -6.09 19.59 -13.37
C GLU A 110 -5.19 20.01 -12.21
N LEU A 111 -5.76 20.26 -11.03
CA LEU A 111 -5.03 20.51 -9.78
C LEU A 111 -4.41 19.25 -9.16
N GLY A 112 -4.57 18.08 -9.80
CA GLY A 112 -4.07 16.79 -9.33
C GLY A 112 -4.82 16.24 -8.11
N ILE A 113 -6.07 16.65 -7.91
CA ILE A 113 -6.96 16.17 -6.86
C ILE A 113 -7.82 15.03 -7.41
N VAL A 114 -7.66 13.83 -6.85
CA VAL A 114 -8.40 12.64 -7.31
C VAL A 114 -9.70 12.50 -6.50
N ILE A 115 -10.83 12.36 -7.19
CA ILE A 115 -12.14 12.11 -6.57
C ILE A 115 -12.41 10.61 -6.61
N GLU A 116 -12.63 10.01 -5.45
CA GLU A 116 -12.95 8.59 -5.30
C GLU A 116 -14.37 8.46 -4.77
N LEU A 117 -15.24 7.85 -5.55
CA LEU A 117 -16.63 7.62 -5.17
C LEU A 117 -16.78 6.34 -4.33
N PHE A 118 -17.53 6.47 -3.24
CA PHE A 118 -18.01 5.41 -2.38
C PHE A 118 -19.55 5.41 -2.42
N ALA A 119 -20.09 4.73 -3.43
CA ALA A 119 -21.53 4.63 -3.67
C ALA A 119 -22.20 3.63 -2.72
N MET A 120 -23.41 3.96 -2.27
CA MET A 120 -24.24 3.15 -1.40
C MET A 120 -25.63 2.95 -2.01
N ASN A 121 -26.21 1.75 -1.87
CA ASN A 121 -27.54 1.47 -2.40
C ASN A 121 -28.63 2.08 -1.51
N LYS A 122 -29.63 2.71 -2.12
CA LYS A 122 -30.89 3.06 -1.46
C LYS A 122 -31.73 1.79 -1.24
N LYS A 123 -32.73 1.87 -0.36
CA LYS A 123 -33.62 0.73 -0.10
C LYS A 123 -34.39 0.36 -1.38
N GLY A 124 -34.03 -0.75 -2.00
CA GLY A 124 -34.71 -1.30 -3.18
C GLY A 124 -34.27 -0.72 -4.54
N GLU A 125 -33.31 0.21 -4.56
CA GLU A 125 -32.76 0.80 -5.78
C GLU A 125 -31.26 0.52 -5.88
N VAL A 126 -30.82 0.14 -7.09
CA VAL A 126 -29.41 -0.04 -7.40
C VAL A 126 -28.85 1.31 -7.85
N PHE A 127 -27.73 1.71 -7.25
CA PHE A 127 -27.04 2.94 -7.62
C PHE A 127 -26.48 2.85 -9.06
N ASP A 128 -26.79 3.85 -9.89
CA ASP A 128 -26.26 3.93 -11.24
C ASP A 128 -25.30 5.12 -11.40
N GLY A 129 -24.01 4.84 -11.30
CA GLY A 129 -22.95 5.84 -11.43
C GLY A 129 -22.81 6.45 -12.83
N THR A 130 -23.39 5.81 -13.87
CA THR A 130 -23.29 6.30 -15.26
C THR A 130 -24.10 7.57 -15.49
N LYS A 131 -25.12 7.82 -14.67
CA LYS A 131 -26.02 8.98 -14.83
C LYS A 131 -25.31 10.32 -14.62
N PHE A 132 -24.40 10.40 -13.65
CA PHE A 132 -23.77 11.66 -13.24
C PHE A 132 -22.28 11.51 -12.94
N TYR A 133 -21.88 10.49 -12.19
CA TYR A 133 -20.52 10.35 -11.68
C TYR A 133 -19.50 9.92 -12.73
N GLN A 134 -19.94 9.37 -13.86
CA GLN A 134 -19.06 9.07 -15.00
C GLN A 134 -18.31 10.29 -15.53
N ASP A 135 -18.93 11.47 -15.51
CA ASP A 135 -18.30 12.71 -15.97
C ASP A 135 -17.46 13.41 -14.90
N ILE A 136 -17.54 12.94 -13.63
CA ILE A 136 -16.85 13.52 -12.47
C ILE A 136 -15.61 12.73 -12.10
N ILE A 137 -15.69 11.39 -12.14
CA ILE A 137 -14.57 10.53 -11.78
C ILE A 137 -13.65 10.41 -12.98
N MET A 138 -12.49 11.06 -12.89
CA MET A 138 -11.42 10.90 -13.87
C MET A 138 -10.63 9.63 -13.53
N VAL A 139 -10.45 8.77 -14.53
CA VAL A 139 -9.77 7.49 -14.41
C VAL A 139 -8.30 7.64 -14.83
N ASP A 140 -7.38 7.16 -13.99
CA ASP A 140 -5.99 6.96 -14.41
C ASP A 140 -5.92 5.81 -15.44
N GLU A 141 -5.25 6.03 -16.58
CA GLU A 141 -5.10 5.04 -17.66
C GLU A 141 -4.47 3.70 -17.20
N GLU A 142 -3.74 3.70 -16.08
CA GLU A 142 -3.13 2.51 -15.48
C GLU A 142 -4.13 1.60 -14.75
N ASP A 143 -5.31 2.09 -14.36
CA ASP A 143 -6.30 1.34 -13.58
C ASP A 143 -7.45 0.86 -14.49
N GLN A 144 -7.27 -0.28 -15.16
CA GLN A 144 -8.27 -0.90 -16.05
C GLN A 144 -9.62 -1.25 -15.38
N ASN A 145 -9.71 -1.24 -14.05
CA ASN A 145 -10.92 -1.52 -13.26
C ASN A 145 -11.73 -0.27 -12.87
N ALA A 146 -11.42 0.90 -13.42
CA ALA A 146 -11.86 2.17 -12.86
C ALA A 146 -13.33 2.56 -13.09
N TRP A 147 -14.10 1.75 -13.83
CA TRP A 147 -15.53 1.97 -14.05
C TRP A 147 -16.39 1.04 -13.20
N ASN A 148 -15.86 0.55 -12.08
CA ASN A 148 -16.68 -0.17 -11.13
C ASN A 148 -17.38 0.82 -10.17
N TYR A 149 -18.62 1.18 -10.49
CA TYR A 149 -19.53 1.98 -9.65
C TYR A 149 -20.33 1.12 -8.67
N ASP A 150 -19.98 -0.15 -8.46
CA ASP A 150 -20.73 -1.05 -7.60
C ASP A 150 -21.07 -0.34 -6.30
N ALA A 151 -22.35 -0.25 -5.99
CA ALA A 151 -22.77 0.31 -4.72
C ALA A 151 -22.83 -0.79 -3.67
N THR A 152 -22.38 -0.44 -2.48
CA THR A 152 -22.35 -1.35 -1.36
C THR A 152 -23.61 -1.20 -0.52
N SER A 153 -24.14 -2.31 -0.02
CA SER A 153 -25.21 -2.32 0.99
C SER A 153 -24.70 -2.64 2.40
N LYS A 154 -23.54 -3.30 2.54
CA LYS A 154 -22.96 -3.67 3.85
C LYS A 154 -21.81 -2.77 4.28
N PHE A 155 -21.80 -2.39 5.55
CA PHE A 155 -20.72 -1.55 6.10
C PHE A 155 -19.33 -2.20 6.02
N GLU A 156 -19.23 -3.52 6.19
CA GLU A 156 -17.95 -4.24 6.11
C GLU A 156 -17.31 -4.17 4.72
N GLU A 157 -18.12 -4.30 3.67
CA GLU A 157 -17.70 -4.15 2.27
C GLU A 157 -17.21 -2.73 1.99
N LEU A 158 -17.93 -1.71 2.48
CA LEU A 158 -17.55 -0.31 2.34
C LEU A 158 -16.20 -0.03 3.01
N ARG A 159 -16.00 -0.57 4.23
CA ARG A 159 -14.74 -0.47 4.97
C ARG A 159 -13.59 -1.17 4.24
N LEU A 160 -13.86 -2.32 3.61
CA LEU A 160 -12.87 -3.05 2.82
C LEU A 160 -12.44 -2.25 1.59
N ARG A 161 -13.38 -1.63 0.88
CA ARG A 161 -13.12 -0.75 -0.26
C ARG A 161 -12.34 0.49 0.15
N LEU A 162 -12.71 1.11 1.27
CA LEU A 162 -12.02 2.27 1.82
C LEU A 162 -10.54 1.95 2.12
N ARG A 163 -10.27 0.85 2.84
CA ARG A 163 -8.90 0.42 3.19
C ARG A 163 -7.99 0.23 1.98
N ARG A 164 -8.53 -0.14 0.82
CA ARG A 164 -7.75 -0.34 -0.41
C ARG A 164 -7.36 0.96 -1.10
N LYS A 165 -8.24 1.97 -1.03
CA LYS A 165 -8.02 3.30 -1.62
C LYS A 165 -7.40 4.29 -0.63
N GLU A 166 -7.34 3.94 0.66
CA GLU A 166 -6.71 4.71 1.72
C GLU A 166 -5.25 5.05 1.39
N PHE A 167 -4.49 4.07 0.92
CA PHE A 167 -3.07 4.25 0.59
C PHE A 167 -2.84 4.29 -0.92
N LYS A 168 -1.98 5.20 -1.37
CA LYS A 168 -1.45 5.17 -2.74
C LYS A 168 -0.41 4.05 -2.86
N LYS A 169 -0.42 3.32 -3.99
CA LYS A 169 0.62 2.33 -4.33
C LYS A 169 2.01 2.98 -4.18
N ARG A 170 2.86 2.45 -3.31
CA ARG A 170 4.21 2.95 -3.06
C ARG A 170 5.24 1.90 -3.43
N SER A 171 6.01 2.17 -4.48
CA SER A 171 7.14 1.31 -4.86
C SER A 171 8.30 1.48 -3.87
N VAL A 172 8.92 0.36 -3.49
CA VAL A 172 10.16 0.30 -2.71
C VAL A 172 11.34 0.75 -3.55
N GLY A 173 11.34 0.41 -4.83
CA GLY A 173 12.39 0.75 -5.79
C GLY A 173 12.01 0.33 -7.20
N ARG A 174 12.87 0.68 -8.16
CA ARG A 174 12.77 0.30 -9.57
C ARG A 174 14.06 -0.42 -9.96
N ILE A 175 13.93 -1.48 -10.74
CA ILE A 175 15.04 -2.36 -11.09
C ILE A 175 14.78 -3.02 -12.45
N SER A 176 15.83 -3.31 -13.22
CA SER A 176 15.70 -4.07 -14.47
C SER A 176 15.66 -5.58 -14.20
N LEU A 177 14.69 -6.26 -14.82
CA LEU A 177 14.68 -7.71 -15.02
C LEU A 177 15.40 -8.02 -16.34
N VAL A 178 16.59 -8.57 -16.24
CA VAL A 178 17.48 -8.87 -17.37
C VAL A 178 17.28 -10.32 -17.81
N LEU A 179 16.93 -10.49 -19.09
CA LEU A 179 16.82 -11.78 -19.76
C LEU A 179 18.21 -12.27 -20.25
N PRO A 180 18.39 -13.57 -20.52
CA PRO A 180 19.69 -14.11 -20.94
C PRO A 180 20.25 -13.51 -22.24
N ASN A 181 19.38 -12.97 -23.10
CA ASN A 181 19.71 -12.30 -24.34
C ASN A 181 20.03 -10.79 -24.16
N GLN A 182 20.31 -10.35 -22.93
CA GLN A 182 20.57 -8.94 -22.57
C GLN A 182 19.41 -7.98 -22.82
N GLN A 183 18.19 -8.49 -23.03
CA GLN A 183 17.00 -7.65 -23.03
C GLN A 183 16.58 -7.32 -21.60
N GLU A 184 16.14 -6.09 -21.38
CA GLU A 184 15.72 -5.60 -20.07
C GLU A 184 14.22 -5.34 -20.03
N ILE A 185 13.58 -5.72 -18.93
CA ILE A 185 12.20 -5.38 -18.59
C ILE A 185 12.27 -4.51 -17.34
N GLY A 186 11.79 -3.27 -17.41
CA GLY A 186 11.69 -2.40 -16.25
C GLY A 186 10.62 -2.92 -15.28
N VAL A 187 10.94 -3.06 -14.00
CA VAL A 187 9.98 -3.47 -12.97
C VAL A 187 10.05 -2.60 -11.71
N LYS A 188 8.89 -2.33 -11.13
CA LYS A 188 8.72 -1.72 -9.80
C LYS A 188 8.61 -2.82 -8.75
N LEU A 189 9.29 -2.62 -7.62
CA LEU A 189 9.25 -3.49 -6.44
C LEU A 189 8.22 -2.94 -5.44
N TYR A 190 7.37 -3.81 -4.90
CA TYR A 190 6.36 -3.49 -3.89
C TYR A 190 6.43 -4.48 -2.73
N ASN A 191 6.27 -3.98 -1.51
CA ASN A 191 6.09 -4.84 -0.35
C ASN A 191 4.59 -4.91 -0.03
N THR A 192 3.97 -6.05 -0.33
CA THR A 192 2.54 -6.28 -0.04
C THR A 192 2.30 -6.57 1.43
N VAL A 193 3.28 -7.17 2.10
CA VAL A 193 3.24 -7.48 3.54
C VAL A 193 4.49 -6.92 4.19
N LEU A 194 4.29 -6.14 5.26
CA LEU A 194 5.36 -5.62 6.09
C LEU A 194 4.97 -5.77 7.56
N GLU A 195 5.95 -6.05 8.41
CA GLU A 195 5.76 -6.06 9.85
C GLU A 195 5.49 -4.64 10.35
N THR A 196 4.33 -4.43 10.99
CA THR A 196 4.03 -3.17 11.69
C THR A 196 4.73 -3.18 13.04
N LYS A 197 5.76 -2.35 13.17
CA LYS A 197 6.54 -2.19 14.42
C LYS A 197 6.01 -1.03 15.24
N ARG A 198 6.11 -1.14 16.57
CA ARG A 198 5.85 -0.02 17.48
C ARG A 198 6.77 1.15 17.11
N SER A 199 6.22 2.36 17.12
CA SER A 199 7.00 3.57 16.83
C SER A 199 8.15 3.72 17.82
N SER A 200 9.30 4.18 17.32
CA SER A 200 10.47 4.45 18.16
C SER A 200 10.22 5.65 19.06
N HIS A 201 10.78 5.63 20.27
CA HIS A 201 10.72 6.76 21.20
C HIS A 201 11.32 8.03 20.59
N LEU A 202 10.63 9.16 20.76
CA LEU A 202 11.10 10.48 20.34
C LEU A 202 11.69 11.21 21.56
N PRO A 203 12.97 11.61 21.55
CA PRO A 203 13.54 12.39 22.65
C PRO A 203 12.92 13.79 22.66
N LEU A 204 12.45 14.21 23.84
CA LEU A 204 11.85 15.53 24.07
C LEU A 204 12.68 16.32 25.08
N ASP A 205 12.64 17.63 24.98
CA ASP A 205 13.17 18.52 26.00
C ASP A 205 12.24 18.50 27.23
N ALA A 206 12.80 18.25 28.41
CA ALA A 206 12.03 18.07 29.65
C ALA A 206 11.25 19.33 30.07
N LYS A 207 11.71 20.53 29.68
CA LYS A 207 11.03 21.78 30.04
C LYS A 207 9.95 22.17 29.04
N THR A 208 10.22 22.02 27.75
CA THR A 208 9.33 22.51 26.69
C THR A 208 8.49 21.43 26.01
N ASN A 209 8.77 20.14 26.27
CA ASN A 209 8.19 18.98 25.60
C ASN A 209 8.34 19.01 24.07
N LYS A 210 9.29 19.79 23.55
CA LYS A 210 9.55 19.89 22.11
C LYS A 210 10.53 18.78 21.68
N PRO A 211 10.36 18.22 20.46
CA PRO A 211 11.30 17.24 19.91
C PRO A 211 12.74 17.75 19.85
N VAL A 212 13.68 16.93 20.29
CA VAL A 212 15.12 17.24 20.27
C VAL A 212 15.79 16.57 19.08
N LYS A 213 16.63 17.34 18.36
CA LYS A 213 17.45 16.81 17.27
C LYS A 213 18.74 16.17 17.84
N ARG A 214 18.88 14.85 17.67
CA ARG A 214 20.13 14.14 18.00
C ARG A 214 21.16 14.33 16.89
N ILE A 215 22.36 14.80 17.24
CA ILE A 215 23.52 14.90 16.34
C ILE A 215 24.64 14.05 16.94
N THR A 216 25.13 13.08 16.20
CA THR A 216 26.25 12.21 16.61
C THR A 216 27.51 12.63 15.87
N LYS A 217 28.60 12.89 16.62
CA LYS A 217 29.92 13.24 16.10
C LYS A 217 30.97 12.34 16.73
N TYR A 218 31.96 11.92 15.96
CA TYR A 218 33.10 11.15 16.45
C TYR A 218 34.25 12.10 16.76
N ILE A 219 34.87 11.93 17.93
CA ILE A 219 35.95 12.80 18.42
C ILE A 219 37.13 11.90 18.79
N CYS A 220 38.33 12.33 18.42
CA CYS A 220 39.56 11.65 18.82
C CYS A 220 39.85 11.93 20.30
N GLU A 221 40.08 10.89 21.09
CA GLU A 221 40.30 10.99 22.54
C GLU A 221 41.52 11.85 22.88
N ASN A 222 42.62 11.70 22.13
CA ASN A 222 43.89 12.37 22.43
C ASN A 222 43.91 13.84 22.00
N THR A 223 43.30 14.18 20.86
CA THR A 223 43.38 15.51 20.27
C THR A 223 42.12 16.34 20.45
N ALA A 224 41.04 15.75 20.98
CA ALA A 224 39.70 16.33 21.05
C ALA A 224 39.17 16.87 19.70
N SER A 225 39.79 16.47 18.59
CA SER A 225 39.43 16.94 17.24
C SER A 225 38.31 16.08 16.66
N LEU A 226 37.45 16.71 15.87
CA LEU A 226 36.41 16.02 15.11
C LEU A 226 37.03 15.05 14.10
N VAL A 227 36.63 13.79 14.14
CA VAL A 227 37.09 12.76 13.21
C VAL A 227 36.10 12.68 12.05
N MET A 228 36.63 12.85 10.84
CA MET A 228 35.85 12.75 9.60
C MET A 228 35.78 11.30 9.14
N SER A 229 34.75 10.93 8.37
CA SER A 229 34.54 9.54 7.96
C SER A 229 35.71 8.91 7.19
N HIS A 230 36.52 9.70 6.48
CA HIS A 230 37.70 9.21 5.75
C HIS A 230 38.90 8.92 6.65
N GLN A 231 38.90 9.40 7.89
CA GLN A 231 39.93 9.13 8.90
C GLN A 231 39.60 7.88 9.73
N ILE A 232 38.42 7.29 9.53
CA ILE A 232 37.95 6.10 10.23
C ILE A 232 38.18 4.89 9.31
N SER A 233 39.09 4.00 9.70
CA SER A 233 39.27 2.70 9.04
C SER A 233 38.57 1.59 9.82
N HIS A 234 38.23 0.51 9.12
CA HIS A 234 37.61 -0.68 9.70
C HIS A 234 38.68 -1.73 9.98
N ALA A 235 38.85 -2.13 11.25
CA ALA A 235 39.80 -3.18 11.61
C ALA A 235 39.07 -4.46 12.03
N PHE A 236 39.52 -5.60 11.51
CA PHE A 236 39.08 -6.93 11.94
C PHE A 236 40.30 -7.68 12.49
N SER A 237 40.20 -8.13 13.74
CA SER A 237 41.25 -8.92 14.39
C SER A 237 41.02 -10.40 14.14
N TYR A 238 42.01 -11.06 13.54
CA TYR A 238 42.05 -12.51 13.35
C TYR A 238 43.30 -13.05 14.05
N ALA A 239 43.09 -13.79 15.15
CA ALA A 239 44.15 -14.15 16.08
C ALA A 239 44.92 -12.90 16.57
N GLU A 240 46.23 -12.85 16.35
CA GLU A 240 47.11 -11.73 16.76
C GLU A 240 47.28 -10.65 15.67
N GLU A 241 46.78 -10.89 14.46
CA GLU A 241 46.92 -9.96 13.35
C GLU A 241 45.67 -9.08 13.19
N LYS A 242 45.90 -7.78 12.96
CA LYS A 242 44.84 -6.81 12.67
C LYS A 242 44.85 -6.50 11.18
N VAL A 243 43.78 -6.88 10.50
CA VAL A 243 43.57 -6.54 9.09
C VAL A 243 42.72 -5.28 9.04
N VAL A 244 43.29 -4.21 8.49
CA VAL A 244 42.64 -2.90 8.38
C VAL A 244 42.16 -2.72 6.94
N PHE A 245 40.93 -2.26 6.79
CA PHE A 245 40.32 -1.91 5.52
C PHE A 245 39.80 -0.49 5.54
N ASP A 246 39.94 0.19 4.42
CA ASP A 246 39.32 1.48 4.22
C ASP A 246 37.84 1.34 3.84
N HIS A 247 37.08 2.42 4.00
CA HIS A 247 35.65 2.44 3.63
C HIS A 247 35.39 2.06 2.16
N ASN A 248 36.29 2.48 1.26
CA ASN A 248 36.21 2.17 -0.16
C ASN A 248 36.49 0.69 -0.44
N GLU A 249 37.44 0.10 0.26
CA GLU A 249 37.77 -1.33 0.13
C GLU A 249 36.62 -2.19 0.63
N MET A 250 36.04 -1.86 1.79
CA MET A 250 34.85 -2.51 2.32
C MET A 250 33.67 -2.43 1.34
N SER A 251 33.51 -1.31 0.64
CA SER A 251 32.49 -1.14 -0.39
C SER A 251 32.77 -2.01 -1.62
N LYS A 252 34.02 -2.07 -2.09
CA LYS A 252 34.44 -2.94 -3.21
C LYS A 252 34.27 -4.42 -2.88
N ILE A 253 34.61 -4.85 -1.66
CA ILE A 253 34.43 -6.25 -1.21
C ILE A 253 32.96 -6.65 -1.23
N ARG A 254 32.05 -5.72 -0.90
CA ARG A 254 30.59 -5.97 -0.93
C ARG A 254 29.98 -5.86 -2.33
N HIS A 255 30.65 -5.16 -3.24
CA HIS A 255 30.15 -4.91 -4.59
C HIS A 255 30.45 -6.09 -5.50
N ILE A 256 29.42 -6.90 -5.81
CA ILE A 256 29.56 -8.04 -6.73
C ILE A 256 29.04 -7.69 -8.12
N SER A 257 27.89 -7.02 -8.20
CA SER A 257 27.36 -6.47 -9.44
C SER A 257 26.26 -5.44 -9.12
N ASP A 258 25.82 -4.72 -10.13
CA ASP A 258 24.77 -3.72 -10.02
C ASP A 258 23.42 -4.30 -9.58
N ALA A 259 22.51 -3.41 -9.20
CA ALA A 259 21.15 -3.74 -8.81
C ALA A 259 20.34 -4.18 -10.04
N GLN A 260 20.10 -5.49 -10.16
CA GLN A 260 19.31 -6.09 -11.23
C GLN A 260 18.70 -7.42 -10.76
N ILE A 261 17.64 -7.83 -11.46
CA ILE A 261 17.09 -9.18 -11.39
C ILE A 261 17.53 -9.91 -12.65
N VAL A 262 18.41 -10.91 -12.53
CA VAL A 262 18.91 -11.65 -13.70
C VAL A 262 18.21 -13.00 -13.79
N LEU A 263 17.56 -13.27 -14.92
CA LEU A 263 16.90 -14.55 -15.18
C LEU A 263 17.95 -15.65 -15.42
N LEU A 264 17.90 -16.71 -14.61
CA LEU A 264 18.79 -17.87 -14.73
C LEU A 264 18.14 -19.04 -15.46
N GLY A 265 16.82 -19.20 -15.34
CA GLY A 265 16.08 -20.27 -16.02
C GLY A 265 14.72 -20.53 -15.40
N PHE A 266 14.06 -21.61 -15.82
CA PHE A 266 12.71 -21.96 -15.35
C PHE A 266 12.69 -23.34 -14.68
N LYS A 267 11.90 -23.48 -13.61
CA LYS A 267 11.64 -24.76 -12.92
C LYS A 267 10.13 -24.99 -12.77
N PRO A 268 9.67 -26.24 -12.63
CA PRO A 268 8.26 -26.52 -12.29
C PRO A 268 7.87 -25.89 -10.95
N ARG A 269 6.63 -25.40 -10.83
CA ARG A 269 6.10 -24.80 -9.59
C ARG A 269 6.20 -25.75 -8.38
N SER A 270 6.08 -27.06 -8.60
CA SER A 270 6.20 -28.09 -7.56
C SER A 270 7.57 -28.17 -6.88
N LYS A 271 8.62 -27.57 -7.47
CA LYS A 271 9.96 -27.51 -6.85
C LYS A 271 10.08 -26.40 -5.81
N LEU A 272 9.19 -25.41 -5.82
CA LEU A 272 9.10 -24.42 -4.76
C LEU A 272 8.34 -25.03 -3.59
N LYS A 273 8.92 -24.94 -2.40
CA LYS A 273 8.34 -25.46 -1.16
C LYS A 273 8.17 -24.31 -0.20
N ASP A 274 7.13 -24.37 0.63
CA ASP A 274 6.74 -23.27 1.50
C ASP A 274 7.84 -22.88 2.51
N TYR A 275 8.58 -23.87 3.01
CA TYR A 275 9.68 -23.66 3.96
C TYR A 275 10.95 -23.06 3.35
N HIS A 276 11.00 -22.87 2.03
CA HIS A 276 12.13 -22.19 1.39
C HIS A 276 12.06 -20.66 1.54
N ASN A 277 10.95 -20.09 2.02
CA ASN A 277 10.86 -18.65 2.17
C ASN A 277 11.47 -18.19 3.50
N ILE A 278 12.49 -17.32 3.46
CA ILE A 278 13.13 -16.78 4.68
C ILE A 278 12.56 -15.42 5.08
N THR A 279 12.29 -14.56 4.09
CA THR A 279 11.87 -13.18 4.30
C THR A 279 10.49 -12.93 3.71
N HIS A 280 9.89 -11.78 4.00
CA HIS A 280 8.68 -11.37 3.27
C HIS A 280 8.98 -11.36 1.76
N SER A 281 8.03 -11.86 0.97
CA SER A 281 8.14 -11.86 -0.48
C SER A 281 7.92 -10.45 -1.03
N ILE A 282 8.65 -10.10 -2.09
CA ILE A 282 8.51 -8.81 -2.76
C ILE A 282 7.63 -9.03 -3.99
N PHE A 283 6.66 -8.17 -4.23
CA PHE A 283 5.85 -8.21 -5.44
C PHE A 283 6.48 -7.31 -6.51
N ILE A 284 6.62 -7.80 -7.74
CA ILE A 284 7.10 -7.00 -8.87
C ILE A 284 5.98 -6.73 -9.86
N TYR A 285 5.97 -5.54 -10.45
CA TYR A 285 5.01 -5.13 -11.48
C TYR A 285 5.75 -4.35 -12.59
N PRO A 286 5.35 -4.41 -13.87
CA PRO A 286 6.08 -3.74 -14.95
C PRO A 286 6.12 -2.21 -14.76
N ASP A 287 7.20 -1.61 -15.25
CA ASP A 287 7.41 -0.16 -15.29
C ASP A 287 7.68 0.33 -16.71
N GLU A 288 6.60 0.72 -17.39
CA GLU A 288 6.65 1.22 -18.77
C GLU A 288 7.47 2.52 -18.90
N PHE A 289 7.55 3.32 -17.83
CA PHE A 289 8.33 4.56 -17.82
C PHE A 289 9.84 4.29 -17.83
N MET A 290 10.28 3.17 -17.24
CA MET A 290 11.70 2.83 -17.17
C MET A 290 12.19 2.24 -18.49
N VAL A 291 11.45 1.27 -19.04
CA VAL A 291 11.74 0.64 -20.33
C VAL A 291 10.43 0.44 -21.08
N LYS A 292 10.31 1.04 -22.27
CA LYS A 292 9.15 0.88 -23.15
C LYS A 292 9.05 -0.56 -23.66
N GLY A 293 7.84 -1.11 -23.73
CA GLY A 293 7.54 -2.50 -24.04
C GLY A 293 7.57 -3.43 -22.83
N SER A 294 7.88 -2.93 -21.62
CA SER A 294 7.98 -3.76 -20.42
C SER A 294 6.66 -4.42 -20.07
N THR A 295 5.54 -3.69 -20.18
CA THR A 295 4.21 -4.20 -19.84
C THR A 295 3.84 -5.40 -20.73
N ILE A 296 4.11 -5.31 -22.02
CA ILE A 296 3.81 -6.37 -23.00
C ILE A 296 4.69 -7.60 -22.74
N ALA A 297 5.99 -7.41 -22.59
CA ALA A 297 6.93 -8.50 -22.34
C ALA A 297 6.64 -9.20 -21.00
N TYR A 298 6.32 -8.41 -19.96
CA TYR A 298 5.95 -8.91 -18.64
C TYR A 298 4.65 -9.70 -18.69
N ALA A 299 3.61 -9.20 -19.35
CA ALA A 299 2.32 -9.90 -19.48
C ALA A 299 2.49 -11.23 -20.22
N ALA A 300 3.22 -11.23 -21.35
CA ALA A 300 3.51 -12.45 -22.10
C ALA A 300 4.29 -13.48 -21.25
N LEU A 301 5.24 -13.03 -20.43
CA LEU A 301 5.99 -13.88 -19.51
C LEU A 301 5.06 -14.48 -18.43
N LEU A 302 4.19 -13.66 -17.85
CA LEU A 302 3.24 -14.08 -16.81
C LEU A 302 2.28 -15.15 -17.35
N ASP A 303 1.65 -14.89 -18.49
CA ASP A 303 0.69 -15.80 -19.11
C ASP A 303 1.32 -17.16 -19.44
N ARG A 304 2.53 -17.14 -20.02
CA ARG A 304 3.24 -18.37 -20.38
C ARG A 304 3.69 -19.16 -19.15
N MET A 305 4.12 -18.48 -18.09
CA MET A 305 4.52 -19.15 -16.85
C MET A 305 3.33 -19.77 -16.12
N LEU A 306 2.16 -19.11 -16.13
CA LEU A 306 0.91 -19.65 -15.60
C LEU A 306 0.45 -20.88 -16.37
N ALA A 307 0.40 -20.79 -17.71
CA ALA A 307 -0.02 -21.89 -18.58
C ALA A 307 0.88 -23.13 -18.42
N LEU A 308 2.20 -22.93 -18.33
CA LEU A 308 3.16 -24.02 -18.20
C LEU A 308 3.38 -24.48 -16.74
N LYS A 309 2.73 -23.84 -15.75
CA LYS A 309 2.94 -24.08 -14.31
C LYS A 309 4.41 -24.05 -13.91
N LYS A 310 5.16 -23.07 -14.44
CA LYS A 310 6.59 -22.87 -14.18
C LYS A 310 6.84 -21.64 -13.33
N ILE A 311 7.93 -21.67 -12.58
CA ILE A 311 8.52 -20.54 -11.88
C ILE A 311 9.83 -20.16 -12.57
N ALA A 312 10.21 -18.89 -12.50
CA ALA A 312 11.50 -18.43 -12.98
C ALA A 312 12.48 -18.37 -11.82
N ILE A 313 13.69 -18.89 -11.99
CA ILE A 313 14.78 -18.79 -11.02
C ILE A 313 15.63 -17.60 -11.42
N VAL A 314 15.87 -16.70 -10.47
CA VAL A 314 16.55 -15.43 -10.70
C VAL A 314 17.64 -15.17 -9.68
N LYS A 315 18.67 -14.43 -10.09
CA LYS A 315 19.62 -13.77 -9.19
C LYS A 315 19.09 -12.37 -8.89
N LEU A 316 18.77 -12.09 -7.63
CA LEU A 316 18.23 -10.82 -7.15
C LEU A 316 19.34 -10.01 -6.45
N ILE A 317 19.57 -8.79 -6.90
CA ILE A 317 20.37 -7.78 -6.18
C ILE A 317 19.48 -6.54 -6.02
N PRO A 318 18.87 -6.31 -4.86
CA PRO A 318 17.83 -5.30 -4.73
C PRO A 318 18.34 -3.86 -4.73
N ARG A 319 19.62 -3.64 -4.40
CA ARG A 319 20.27 -2.32 -4.34
C ARG A 319 21.77 -2.46 -4.56
N SER A 320 22.44 -1.36 -4.91
CA SER A 320 23.90 -1.34 -5.02
C SER A 320 24.56 -1.76 -3.71
N ASN A 321 25.67 -2.48 -3.82
CA ASN A 321 26.45 -3.05 -2.72
C ASN A 321 25.68 -4.01 -1.80
N ALA A 322 24.56 -4.58 -2.28
CA ALA A 322 23.89 -5.69 -1.62
C ALA A 322 24.43 -7.03 -2.13
N MET A 323 24.47 -8.00 -1.23
CA MET A 323 24.82 -9.37 -1.59
C MET A 323 23.75 -9.98 -2.51
N PRO A 324 24.14 -10.68 -3.60
CA PRO A 324 23.20 -11.38 -4.47
C PRO A 324 22.48 -12.49 -3.72
N LYS A 325 21.17 -12.58 -3.95
CA LYS A 325 20.33 -13.65 -3.43
C LYS A 325 19.75 -14.46 -4.57
N LEU A 326 19.63 -15.77 -4.37
CA LEU A 326 18.83 -16.59 -5.28
C LEU A 326 17.35 -16.40 -4.93
N ALA A 327 16.50 -16.21 -5.92
CA ALA A 327 15.06 -16.08 -5.71
C ALA A 327 14.27 -16.80 -6.80
N ALA A 328 12.99 -17.05 -6.54
CA ALA A 328 12.02 -17.49 -7.53
C ALA A 328 11.00 -16.40 -7.82
N LEU A 329 10.72 -16.15 -9.09
CA LEU A 329 9.52 -15.44 -9.51
C LEU A 329 8.37 -16.44 -9.59
N LEU A 330 7.45 -16.32 -8.65
CA LEU A 330 6.21 -17.07 -8.59
C LEU A 330 5.14 -16.30 -9.37
N PRO A 331 4.63 -16.85 -10.49
CA PRO A 331 3.57 -16.19 -11.24
C PRO A 331 2.27 -16.22 -10.45
N GLN A 332 1.58 -15.09 -10.45
CA GLN A 332 0.33 -14.84 -9.77
C GLN A 332 -0.69 -14.28 -10.77
N ALA A 333 -1.80 -15.00 -10.94
CA ALA A 333 -2.93 -14.53 -11.74
C ALA A 333 -3.76 -13.54 -10.92
N GLU A 334 -4.46 -12.64 -11.60
CA GLU A 334 -5.44 -11.78 -10.93
C GLU A 334 -6.59 -12.63 -10.37
N ILE A 335 -6.89 -12.44 -9.09
CA ILE A 335 -8.08 -13.03 -8.47
C ILE A 335 -8.99 -11.89 -8.05
N LYS A 336 -10.21 -11.88 -8.59
CA LYS A 336 -11.28 -10.95 -8.21
C LYS A 336 -12.31 -11.69 -7.38
N ASP A 337 -12.95 -10.97 -6.46
CA ASP A 337 -14.09 -11.46 -5.68
C ASP A 337 -15.37 -11.50 -6.54
N GLU A 338 -16.46 -12.02 -5.98
CA GLU A 338 -17.80 -12.07 -6.61
C GLU A 338 -18.30 -10.69 -7.08
N GLU A 339 -17.85 -9.62 -6.41
CA GLU A 339 -18.15 -8.21 -6.75
C GLU A 339 -17.14 -7.59 -7.74
N GLY A 340 -16.33 -8.39 -8.43
CA GLY A 340 -15.30 -7.88 -9.36
C GLY A 340 -14.14 -7.15 -8.68
N ILE A 341 -14.07 -7.21 -7.35
CA ILE A 341 -13.07 -6.54 -6.52
C ILE A 341 -11.76 -7.35 -6.50
N GLN A 342 -10.64 -6.78 -6.93
CA GLN A 342 -9.33 -7.47 -7.02
C GLN A 342 -8.78 -7.90 -5.64
N ILE A 343 -8.82 -9.18 -5.28
CA ILE A 343 -8.22 -9.72 -4.03
C ILE A 343 -6.71 -9.86 -4.18
N GLU A 344 -6.26 -10.48 -5.26
CA GLU A 344 -4.84 -10.71 -5.53
C GLU A 344 -4.46 -10.05 -6.87
N PRO A 345 -3.40 -9.24 -6.92
CA PRO A 345 -2.97 -8.57 -8.15
C PRO A 345 -2.26 -9.54 -9.10
N ALA A 346 -2.39 -9.29 -10.40
CA ALA A 346 -1.61 -9.98 -11.43
C ALA A 346 -0.14 -9.54 -11.37
N GLY A 347 0.78 -10.51 -11.31
CA GLY A 347 2.21 -10.23 -11.37
C GLY A 347 3.08 -11.38 -10.87
N PHE A 348 4.24 -11.04 -10.30
CA PHE A 348 5.15 -12.04 -9.72
C PHE A 348 5.49 -11.72 -8.27
N TYR A 349 5.44 -12.75 -7.43
CA TYR A 349 6.07 -12.72 -6.12
C TYR A 349 7.52 -13.22 -6.23
N VAL A 350 8.45 -12.40 -5.75
CA VAL A 350 9.86 -12.73 -5.58
C VAL A 350 10.04 -13.41 -4.23
N VAL A 351 10.19 -14.72 -4.25
CA VAL A 351 10.44 -15.56 -3.07
C VAL A 351 11.93 -15.81 -2.96
N THR A 352 12.56 -15.32 -1.90
CA THR A 352 14.01 -15.50 -1.68
C THR A 352 14.30 -16.89 -1.14
N PHE A 353 15.33 -17.54 -1.70
CA PHE A 353 15.78 -18.85 -1.26
C PHE A 353 16.86 -18.75 -0.18
N PRO A 354 16.92 -19.70 0.77
CA PRO A 354 18.04 -19.84 1.66
C PRO A 354 19.27 -20.32 0.92
N PHE A 355 20.40 -19.72 1.24
CA PHE A 355 21.68 -20.35 0.98
C PHE A 355 21.93 -21.51 1.96
N ALA A 356 22.88 -22.38 1.64
CA ALA A 356 23.19 -23.55 2.47
C ALA A 356 23.49 -23.19 3.94
N GLY A 357 24.15 -22.06 4.19
CA GLY A 357 24.45 -21.59 5.55
C GLY A 357 23.23 -21.10 6.34
N GLU A 358 22.12 -20.76 5.67
CA GLU A 358 20.87 -20.33 6.31
C GLU A 358 19.97 -21.53 6.61
N THR A 359 20.18 -22.68 5.96
CA THR A 359 19.49 -23.92 6.28
C THR A 359 20.07 -24.57 7.53
N ARG A 360 19.21 -24.91 8.50
CA ARG A 360 19.60 -25.62 9.72
C ARG A 360 19.22 -27.09 9.59
N HIS A 361 20.20 -27.98 9.67
CA HIS A 361 19.93 -29.42 9.72
C HIS A 361 19.53 -29.82 11.14
N TYR A 362 18.37 -30.44 11.28
CA TYR A 362 17.92 -31.01 12.55
C TYR A 362 18.13 -32.53 12.50
N PRO A 363 19.06 -33.09 13.31
CA PRO A 363 19.32 -34.53 13.31
C PRO A 363 18.14 -35.26 13.96
N LEU A 364 17.42 -36.08 13.18
CA LEU A 364 16.40 -36.98 13.70
C LEU A 364 17.07 -38.29 14.12
N THR A 365 17.36 -38.43 15.41
CA THR A 365 18.14 -39.57 15.95
C THR A 365 17.31 -40.84 16.19
N ALA A 366 15.97 -40.74 16.21
CA ALA A 366 15.08 -41.87 16.49
C ALA A 366 13.95 -42.00 15.45
N PRO A 367 13.49 -43.23 15.15
CA PRO A 367 12.33 -43.45 14.29
C PRO A 367 11.10 -42.76 14.88
N GLN A 368 10.48 -41.90 14.08
CA GLN A 368 9.32 -41.12 14.51
C GLN A 368 8.10 -42.04 14.63
N PRO A 369 7.43 -42.09 15.81
CA PRO A 369 6.23 -42.91 15.98
C PRO A 369 5.13 -42.40 15.04
N LYS A 370 4.55 -43.30 14.25
CA LYS A 370 3.39 -42.99 13.39
C LYS A 370 2.11 -43.23 14.17
N ALA A 371 1.19 -42.26 14.12
CA ALA A 371 -0.11 -42.38 14.77
C ALA A 371 -0.95 -43.52 14.15
N ALA A 372 -1.74 -44.20 14.98
CA ALA A 372 -2.65 -45.23 14.52
C ALA A 372 -3.80 -44.64 13.67
N PRO A 373 -4.36 -45.37 12.69
CA PRO A 373 -5.45 -44.86 11.85
C PRO A 373 -6.68 -44.36 12.64
N ALA A 374 -6.99 -45.00 13.77
CA ALA A 374 -8.07 -44.58 14.66
C ALA A 374 -7.82 -43.18 15.29
N GLN A 375 -6.58 -42.91 15.72
CA GLN A 375 -6.19 -41.62 16.26
C GLN A 375 -6.26 -40.53 15.19
N VAL A 376 -5.81 -40.84 13.97
CA VAL A 376 -5.89 -39.93 12.82
C VAL A 376 -7.36 -39.61 12.48
N ALA A 377 -8.26 -40.60 12.55
CA ALA A 377 -9.68 -40.39 12.31
C ALA A 377 -10.33 -39.46 13.35
N LEU A 378 -10.01 -39.63 14.64
CA LEU A 378 -10.46 -38.73 15.70
C LEU A 378 -9.90 -37.31 15.53
N ALA A 379 -8.61 -37.17 15.21
CA ALA A 379 -7.98 -35.88 14.94
C ALA A 379 -8.62 -35.17 13.73
N LYS A 380 -8.96 -35.90 12.66
CA LYS A 380 -9.69 -35.33 11.51
C LYS A 380 -11.05 -34.77 11.92
N LYS A 381 -11.79 -35.45 12.82
CA LYS A 381 -13.06 -34.92 13.34
C LYS A 381 -12.84 -33.61 14.10
N LEU A 382 -11.83 -33.56 14.98
CA LEU A 382 -11.47 -32.37 15.73
C LEU A 382 -11.10 -31.19 14.81
N VAL A 383 -10.23 -31.42 13.82
CA VAL A 383 -9.84 -30.38 12.84
C VAL A 383 -11.05 -29.87 12.05
N LYS A 384 -12.00 -30.76 11.71
CA LYS A 384 -13.23 -30.35 11.02
C LYS A 384 -14.11 -29.46 11.90
N THR A 385 -14.19 -29.75 13.20
CA THR A 385 -14.96 -28.94 14.17
C THR A 385 -14.32 -27.57 14.42
N LEU A 386 -12.99 -27.48 14.44
CA LEU A 386 -12.26 -26.22 14.71
C LEU A 386 -11.91 -25.42 13.43
N ARG A 387 -12.49 -25.77 12.28
CA ARG A 387 -12.15 -25.12 11.02
C ARG A 387 -12.74 -23.71 10.95
N ILE A 388 -11.86 -22.71 10.89
CA ILE A 388 -12.23 -21.31 10.67
C ILE A 388 -11.94 -20.88 9.23
N LYS A 389 -12.71 -19.92 8.70
CA LYS A 389 -12.38 -19.24 7.44
C LYS A 389 -11.30 -18.20 7.74
N PHE A 390 -10.03 -18.58 7.58
CA PHE A 390 -8.89 -17.72 7.86
C PHE A 390 -8.82 -16.55 6.87
N SER A 391 -8.64 -15.34 7.40
CA SER A 391 -8.25 -14.14 6.66
C SER A 391 -7.25 -13.38 7.51
N SER A 392 -6.15 -12.90 6.92
CA SER A 392 -5.13 -12.14 7.63
C SER A 392 -5.68 -10.83 8.22
N ALA A 393 -6.74 -10.27 7.61
CA ALA A 393 -7.38 -9.03 8.07
C ALA A 393 -8.19 -9.19 9.36
N ASN A 394 -8.50 -10.43 9.78
CA ASN A 394 -9.33 -10.70 10.96
C ASN A 394 -8.53 -10.67 12.28
N PHE A 395 -7.20 -10.57 12.20
CA PHE A 395 -6.32 -10.63 13.36
C PHE A 395 -5.52 -9.33 13.45
N GLU A 396 -5.86 -8.51 14.44
CA GLU A 396 -5.10 -7.32 14.78
C GLU A 396 -3.92 -7.70 15.70
N ASN A 397 -2.84 -6.92 15.67
CA ASN A 397 -1.67 -7.17 16.52
C ASN A 397 -1.97 -6.66 17.93
N PRO A 398 -2.07 -7.53 18.97
CA PRO A 398 -2.45 -7.09 20.31
C PRO A 398 -1.41 -6.21 21.02
N SER A 399 -0.18 -6.16 20.50
CA SER A 399 0.92 -5.38 21.09
C SER A 399 1.00 -3.94 20.57
N LEU A 400 0.26 -3.63 19.49
CA LEU A 400 0.12 -2.29 18.94
C LEU A 400 -1.14 -1.65 19.51
#